data_AF-A0A4Q5XH89-F1
#
_entry.id   AF-A0A4Q5XH89-F1
#
_cell.length_a   1.000
_cell.length_b   1.000
_cell.length_c   1.000
_cell.angle_alpha   90.00
_cell.angle_beta   90.00
_cell.angle_gamma   90.00
#
_symmetry.space_group_name_H-M   'P 1'
#
loop_
_entity.id
_entity.type
_entity.pdbx_description
1 polymer ?
#
loop_
_entity_poly.entity_id
_entity_poly.type
_entity_poly.pdbx_seq_one_letter_code
_entity_poly.pdbx_strand_id
1 'polypeptide(L)' 'MLVLQRAQTSERYPEGFHLGFLLDDAAAVHALQARARADGAPVSDVIVNGRGTMIYLSAPEGYYVEVSCQNHRFSPLG' A
#
# COMPACT_ATOMS: atom_id res chain seq x y z
N MET A 1 17.75 11.01 -6.33
CA MET A 1 17.42 12.36 -5.82
C MET A 1 16.08 12.27 -5.13
N LEU A 2 16.01 12.51 -3.81
CA LEU A 2 14.76 12.53 -3.06
C LEU A 2 14.33 13.99 -2.91
N VAL A 3 13.14 14.33 -3.41
CA VAL A 3 12.53 15.64 -3.22
C VAL A 3 11.43 15.49 -2.19
N LEU A 4 11.56 16.18 -1.07
CA LEU A 4 10.55 16.25 -0.02
C LEU A 4 9.88 17.62 -0.11
N GLN A 5 8.59 17.64 -0.45
CA GLN A 5 7.76 18.83 -0.39
C GLN A 5 6.75 18.66 0.75
N ARG A 6 6.59 19.72 1.55
CA ARG A 6 5.61 19.76 2.62
C ARG A 6 4.29 20.29 2.06
N ALA A 7 3.22 19.51 2.19
CA ALA A 7 1.87 19.95 1.86
C ALA A 7 1.48 21.18 2.69
N GLN A 8 0.69 22.08 2.10
CA GLN A 8 0.05 23.16 2.86
C GLN A 8 -1.10 22.58 3.71
N THR A 9 -1.38 23.19 4.85
CA THR A 9 -2.33 22.64 5.86
C THR A 9 -3.75 22.38 5.33
N SER A 10 -4.16 23.07 4.25
CA SER A 10 -5.47 22.91 3.62
C SER A 10 -5.52 21.87 2.50
N GLU A 11 -4.38 21.39 2.04
CA GLU A 11 -4.32 20.39 0.96
C GLU A 11 -4.75 19.03 1.51
N ARG A 12 -5.69 18.38 0.82
CA ARG A 12 -6.10 17.01 1.09
C ARG A 12 -5.77 16.16 -0.12
N TYR A 13 -5.41 14.90 0.15
CA TYR A 13 -5.32 13.92 -0.91
C TYR A 13 -6.69 13.69 -1.56
N PRO A 14 -6.74 13.44 -2.88
CA PRO A 14 -7.97 13.01 -3.53
C PRO A 14 -8.54 11.75 -2.88
N GLU A 15 -9.86 11.57 -2.99
CA GLU A 15 -10.51 10.36 -2.52
C GLU A 15 -9.89 9.11 -3.16
N GLY A 16 -9.57 8.11 -2.34
CA GLY A 16 -8.96 6.85 -2.80
C GLY A 16 -7.47 6.93 -3.16
N PHE A 17 -6.81 8.07 -2.95
CA PHE A 17 -5.38 8.21 -3.20
C PHE A 17 -4.55 7.25 -2.34
N HIS A 18 -3.60 6.56 -2.98
CA HIS A 18 -2.70 5.64 -2.31
C HIS A 18 -1.33 5.55 -2.99
N LEU A 19 -0.33 5.14 -2.20
CA LEU A 19 1.03 4.84 -2.64
C LEU A 19 1.21 3.32 -2.64
N GLY A 20 1.78 2.74 -3.70
CA GLY A 20 1.97 1.30 -3.81
C GLY A 20 3.42 0.87 -3.58
N PHE A 21 3.63 -0.16 -2.75
CA PHE A 21 4.90 -0.89 -2.64
C PHE A 21 4.70 -2.33 -3.12
N LEU A 22 5.58 -2.78 -4.02
CA LEU A 22 5.54 -4.11 -4.58
C LEU A 22 6.46 -5.06 -3.81
N LEU A 23 5.92 -6.20 -3.41
CA LEU A 23 6.67 -7.33 -2.88
C LEU A 23 6.72 -8.46 -3.91
N ASP A 24 7.77 -9.28 -3.82
CA ASP A 24 7.97 -10.45 -4.69
C ASP A 24 7.15 -11.68 -4.28
N ASP A 25 6.62 -11.67 -3.06
CA ASP A 25 6.02 -12.84 -2.43
C ASP A 25 4.71 -12.48 -1.71
N ALA A 26 3.66 -13.24 -1.99
CA ALA A 26 2.37 -13.09 -1.33
C ALA A 26 2.46 -13.41 0.16
N ALA A 27 3.31 -14.35 0.59
CA ALA A 27 3.49 -14.66 2.01
C ALA A 27 4.07 -13.46 2.78
N ALA A 28 4.91 -12.63 2.12
CA ALA A 28 5.41 -11.39 2.71
C ALA A 28 4.29 -10.35 2.93
N VAL A 29 3.28 -10.30 2.06
CA VAL A 29 2.08 -9.44 2.26
C VAL A 29 1.30 -9.91 3.49
N HIS A 30 1.07 -11.21 3.64
CA HIS A 30 0.41 -11.78 4.83
C HIS A 30 1.20 -11.51 6.12
N ALA A 31 2.51 -11.70 6.10
CA ALA A 31 3.37 -11.45 7.27
C ALA A 31 3.34 -9.97 7.68
N LEU A 32 3.39 -9.05 6.71
CA LEU A 32 3.29 -7.62 6.97
C LEU A 32 1.94 -7.25 7.59
N GLN A 33 0.84 -7.83 7.09
CA GLN A 33 -0.49 -7.61 7.63
C GLN A 33 -0.60 -8.07 9.09
N ALA A 34 -0.11 -9.27 9.39
CA ALA A 34 -0.12 -9.82 10.74
C ALA A 34 0.68 -8.93 11.70
N ARG A 35 1.85 -8.45 11.26
CA ARG A 35 2.67 -7.50 12.02
C ARG A 35 1.94 -6.17 12.23
N ALA A 36 1.37 -5.58 11.19
CA ALA A 36 0.64 -4.31 11.29
C ALA A 36 -0.53 -4.41 12.28
N ARG A 37 -1.26 -5.53 12.28
CA ARG A 37 -2.31 -5.80 13.28
C ARG A 37 -1.76 -5.91 14.70
N ALA A 38 -0.66 -6.64 14.89
CA ALA A 38 -0.02 -6.78 16.19
C ALA A 38 0.47 -5.43 16.74
N ASP A 39 0.94 -4.56 15.85
CA ASP A 39 1.40 -3.20 16.17
C ASP A 39 0.23 -2.21 16.36
N GLY A 40 -1.03 -2.65 16.19
CA GLY A 40 -2.23 -1.81 16.31
C GLY A 40 -2.43 -0.82 15.16
N ALA A 41 -1.70 -0.98 14.06
CA ALA A 41 -1.86 -0.14 12.88
C ALA A 41 -3.20 -0.43 12.19
N PRO A 42 -3.94 0.58 11.71
CA PRO A 42 -5.16 0.35 10.96
C PRO A 42 -4.82 -0.22 9.58
N VAL A 43 -5.12 -1.50 9.40
CA VAL A 43 -4.83 -2.28 8.19
C VAL A 43 -6.06 -3.07 7.77
N SER A 44 -6.28 -3.17 6.46
CA SER A 44 -7.36 -3.97 5.89
C SER A 44 -7.19 -5.47 6.16
N ASP A 45 -8.24 -6.23 5.85
CA ASP A 45 -8.07 -7.65 5.55
C ASP A 45 -7.17 -7.83 4.33
N VAL A 46 -6.60 -9.04 4.19
CA VAL A 46 -5.87 -9.41 2.98
C VAL A 46 -6.87 -9.58 1.85
N ILE A 47 -6.63 -8.87 0.75
CA ILE A 47 -7.43 -8.93 -0.47
C ILE A 47 -6.68 -9.77 -1.49
N VAL A 48 -7.32 -10.82 -2.02
CA VAL A 48 -6.79 -11.66 -3.09
C VAL A 48 -7.72 -11.58 -4.29
N ASN A 49 -7.21 -11.12 -5.43
CA ASN A 49 -7.98 -11.02 -6.67
C ASN A 49 -7.08 -11.20 -7.91
N GLY A 50 -7.63 -10.97 -9.11
CA GLY A 50 -6.90 -11.13 -10.37
C GLY A 50 -5.61 -10.30 -10.50
N ARG A 51 -5.48 -9.19 -9.75
CA ARG A 51 -4.27 -8.37 -9.71
C ARG A 51 -3.18 -8.98 -8.82
N GLY A 52 -3.57 -9.73 -7.78
CA GLY A 52 -2.64 -10.36 -6.85
C GLY A 52 -3.14 -10.35 -5.40
N THR A 53 -2.19 -10.37 -4.47
CA THR A 53 -2.45 -10.32 -3.01
C THR A 53 -2.04 -8.96 -2.48
N MET A 54 -2.92 -8.26 -1.76
CA MET A 54 -2.69 -6.89 -1.31
C MET A 54 -3.35 -6.56 0.03
N ILE A 55 -2.81 -5.52 0.68
CA ILE A 55 -3.37 -4.88 1.87
C ILE A 55 -3.30 -3.36 1.74
N TYR A 56 -4.14 -2.66 2.47
CA TYR A 56 -4.08 -1.21 2.61
C TYR A 56 -3.86 -0.83 4.08
N LEU A 57 -2.84 -0.01 4.34
CA LEU A 57 -2.67 0.70 5.61
C LEU A 57 -3.27 2.10 5.47
N SER A 58 -4.12 2.53 6.40
CA SER A 58 -4.67 3.89 6.37
C SER A 58 -3.82 4.83 7.21
N ALA A 59 -3.39 5.93 6.61
CA ALA A 59 -2.69 6.98 7.32
C ALA A 59 -3.68 8.02 7.89
N PRO A 60 -3.38 8.64 9.04
CA PRO A 60 -4.24 9.66 9.66
C PRO A 60 -4.54 10.86 8.73
N GLU A 61 -3.67 11.15 7.78
CA GLU A 61 -3.76 12.27 6.85
C GLU A 61 -4.73 11.99 5.67
N GLY A 62 -5.37 10.82 5.63
CA GLY A 62 -6.41 10.49 4.67
C GLY A 62 -5.92 9.88 3.35
N TYR A 63 -4.70 9.34 3.33
CA TYR A 63 -4.21 8.51 2.23
C TYR A 63 -3.99 7.06 2.67
N TYR A 64 -3.82 6.16 1.71
CA TYR A 64 -3.50 4.76 1.98
C TYR A 64 -2.12 4.38 1.46
N VAL A 65 -1.53 3.36 2.09
CA VAL A 65 -0.37 2.65 1.56
C VAL A 65 -0.85 1.27 1.13
N GLU A 66 -0.80 1.00 -0.17
CA GLU A 66 -1.00 -0.34 -0.71
C GLU A 66 0.33 -1.10 -0.63
N VAL A 67 0.31 -2.31 -0.06
CA VAL A 67 1.43 -3.24 -0.21
C VAL A 67 0.91 -4.49 -0.89
N SER A 68 1.50 -4.83 -2.05
CA SER A 68 0.96 -5.88 -2.90
C SER A 68 2.03 -6.76 -3.55
N CYS A 69 1.70 -8.03 -3.73
CA CYS A 69 2.38 -8.95 -4.63
C CYS A 69 1.49 -9.11 -5.86
N GLN A 70 1.91 -8.57 -7.01
CA GLN A 70 1.13 -8.59 -8.25
C GLN A 70 1.34 -9.90 -9.01
N ASN A 71 0.28 -10.48 -9.57
CA ASN A 71 0.39 -11.69 -10.40
C ASN A 71 1.13 -11.41 -11.73
N HIS A 72 0.94 -10.21 -12.28
CA HIS A 72 1.56 -9.76 -13.50
C HIS A 72 2.40 -8.54 -13.16
N ARG A 73 3.73 -8.69 -13.18
CA ARG A 73 4.61 -7.52 -13.12
C ARG A 73 4.48 -6.74 -14.41
N PHE A 74 4.27 -5.43 -14.30
CA PHE A 74 4.52 -4.53 -15.42
C PHE A 74 5.98 -4.74 -15.86
N SER A 75 6.18 -5.28 -17.06
CA SER A 75 7.47 -5.26 -17.72
C SER A 75 7.55 -3.95 -18.49
N PRO A 76 8.48 -3.03 -18.17
CA PRO A 76 8.64 -1.78 -18.91
C PRO A 76 9.22 -1.97 -20.33
N LEU A 77 9.44 -3.23 -20.75
CA LEU A 77 10.01 -3.61 -22.05
C LEU A 77 9.01 -4.31 -22.98
N GLY A 78 7.70 -4.11 -22.76
CA GLY A 78 6.64 -4.58 -23.67
C GLY A 78 6.37 -3.59 -24.79
#